data_AF-A0A091B1K4-F1
#
_entry.id   AF-A0A091B1K4-F1
#
_cell.length_a   1.000
_cell.length_b   1.000
_cell.length_c   1.000
_cell.angle_alpha   90.00
_cell.angle_beta   90.00
_cell.angle_gamma   90.00
#
_symmetry.space_group_name_H-M   'P 1'
#
loop_
_entity.id
_entity.type
_entity.pdbx_description
1 polymer ?
#
loop_
_entity_poly.entity_id
_entity_poly.type
_entity_poly.pdbx_seq_one_letter_code
_entity_poly.pdbx_strand_id
1 'polypeptide(L)'
;MKRNLPPFLKSYGFSLILIFSIMLGAILGMIYQKEAVRLKPLGDIFLNLLFTVIVPLVFFSISSTVASMTNLKRLGKILSVMILIFFVTGIIASAVMIAAVIFYPPASGVHIPLPATTDLQQIKAGDQMVRAFTVPDFPNILSKNHMLPLIIFS
;
A
#
# COMPACT_ATOMS: atom_id res chain seq x y z
N MET A 1 7.88 12.89 -40.11
CA MET A 1 9.09 13.42 -39.46
C MET A 1 9.41 12.55 -38.23
N LYS A 2 10.23 11.49 -38.40
CA LYS A 2 10.59 10.58 -37.29
C LYS A 2 11.56 11.32 -36.36
N ARG A 3 11.06 11.83 -35.22
CA ARG A 3 11.91 12.40 -34.17
C ARG A 3 12.80 11.27 -33.62
N ASN A 4 14.10 11.38 -33.86
CA ASN A 4 15.12 10.51 -33.30
C ASN A 4 15.30 10.86 -31.82
N LEU A 5 14.41 10.35 -30.96
CA LEU A 5 14.63 10.43 -29.51
C LEU A 5 15.77 9.46 -29.13
N PRO A 6 16.66 9.84 -28.20
CA PRO A 6 17.75 8.99 -27.75
C PRO A 6 17.21 7.67 -27.18
N PRO A 7 17.91 6.54 -27.35
CA PRO A 7 17.43 5.19 -26.98
C PRO A 7 17.01 5.09 -25.50
N PHE A 8 17.64 5.86 -24.62
CA PHE A 8 17.28 5.98 -23.21
C PHE A 8 15.86 6.53 -22.97
N LEU A 9 15.39 7.50 -23.78
CA LEU A 9 14.03 8.05 -23.67
C LEU A 9 12.97 7.08 -24.20
N LYS A 10 13.33 6.10 -25.05
CA LYS A 10 12.40 5.05 -25.48
C LYS A 10 12.18 3.97 -24.42
N SER A 11 13.19 3.65 -23.61
CA SER A 11 13.10 2.60 -22.59
C SER A 11 12.62 3.14 -21.24
N TYR A 12 13.14 4.29 -20.80
CA TYR A 12 12.78 4.89 -19.50
C TYR A 12 11.75 6.02 -19.61
N GLY A 13 11.25 6.30 -20.82
CA GLY A 13 10.34 7.42 -21.09
C GLY A 13 9.12 7.44 -20.17
N PHE A 14 8.49 6.28 -19.93
CA PHE A 14 7.32 6.18 -19.05
C PHE A 14 7.65 6.52 -17.58
N SER A 15 8.73 5.96 -17.04
CA SER A 15 9.12 6.19 -15.65
C SER A 15 9.53 7.65 -15.41
N LEU A 16 10.27 8.25 -16.35
CA LEU A 16 10.63 9.67 -16.29
C LEU A 16 9.40 10.58 -16.37
N ILE A 17 8.45 10.27 -17.25
CA ILE A 17 7.17 11.01 -17.35
C ILE A 17 6.36 10.91 -16.06
N LEU A 18 6.34 9.74 -15.41
CA LEU A 18 5.62 9.54 -14.16
C LEU A 18 6.20 10.43 -13.06
N ILE A 19 7.52 10.39 -12.86
CA ILE A 19 8.21 11.20 -11.86
C ILE A 19 7.99 12.70 -12.13
N PHE A 20 8.09 13.10 -13.40
CA PHE A 20 7.85 14.48 -13.81
C PHE A 20 6.40 14.93 -13.54
N SER A 21 5.43 14.06 -13.79
CA SER A 21 4.00 14.32 -13.53
C SER A 21 3.69 14.43 -12.04
N ILE A 22 4.31 13.59 -11.20
CA ILE A 22 4.20 13.67 -9.73
C ILE A 22 4.78 15.00 -9.22
N MET A 23 5.96 15.39 -9.71
CA MET A 23 6.60 16.66 -9.38
C MET A 23 5.73 17.85 -9.77
N LEU A 24 5.23 17.88 -11.01
CA LEU A 24 4.32 18.92 -11.48
C LEU A 24 3.03 18.99 -10.64
N GLY A 25 2.44 17.83 -10.34
CA GLY A 25 1.25 17.75 -9.49
C GLY A 25 1.48 18.31 -8.08
N ALA A 26 2.63 18.00 -7.48
CA ALA A 26 3.02 18.53 -6.16
C ALA A 26 3.22 20.06 -6.19
N ILE A 27 3.91 20.59 -7.20
CA ILE A 27 4.14 22.03 -7.36
C ILE A 27 2.82 22.78 -7.57
N LEU A 28 1.95 22.27 -8.45
CA LEU A 28 0.63 22.85 -8.68
C LEU A 28 -0.23 22.82 -7.41
N GLY A 29 -0.19 21.73 -6.64
CA GLY A 29 -0.87 21.62 -5.35
C GLY A 29 -0.39 22.65 -4.31
N MET A 30 0.90 22.97 -4.30
CA MET A 30 1.49 23.96 -3.40
C MET A 30 1.08 25.40 -3.77
N ILE A 31 1.08 25.75 -5.07
CA ILE A 31 0.79 27.11 -5.54
C ILE A 31 -0.72 27.40 -5.53
N TYR A 32 -1.54 26.44 -5.98
CA TYR A 32 -2.96 26.65 -6.26
C TYR A 32 -3.90 26.01 -5.22
N GLN A 33 -3.47 25.86 -3.96
CA GLN A 33 -4.14 25.13 -2.86
C GLN A 33 -5.69 25.03 -2.93
N LYS A 34 -6.42 26.13 -3.18
CA LYS A 34 -7.89 26.13 -3.31
C LYS A 34 -8.42 25.52 -4.62
N GLU A 35 -7.78 25.77 -5.75
CA GLU A 35 -8.12 25.17 -7.05
C GLU A 35 -7.73 23.68 -7.09
N ALA A 36 -6.65 23.30 -6.40
CA ALA A 36 -6.18 21.93 -6.33
C ALA A 36 -7.22 20.96 -5.75
N VAL A 37 -8.09 21.43 -4.85
CA VAL A 37 -9.21 20.63 -4.31
C VAL A 37 -10.18 20.20 -5.41
N ARG A 38 -10.35 20.98 -6.48
CA ARG A 38 -11.22 20.62 -7.61
C ARG A 38 -10.66 19.45 -8.43
N LEU A 39 -9.36 19.20 -8.37
CA LEU A 39 -8.70 18.08 -9.04
C LEU A 39 -8.75 16.79 -8.19
N LYS A 40 -9.09 16.88 -6.89
CA LYS A 40 -9.20 15.73 -5.99
C LYS A 40 -10.12 14.61 -6.53
N PRO A 41 -11.31 14.88 -7.11
CA PRO A 41 -12.17 13.82 -7.65
C PRO A 41 -11.49 12.96 -8.71
N LEU A 42 -10.56 13.52 -9.50
CA LEU A 42 -9.79 12.74 -10.49
C LEU A 42 -8.86 11.74 -9.79
N GLY A 43 -8.22 12.16 -8.71
CA GLY A 43 -7.41 11.28 -7.85
C GLY A 43 -8.25 10.21 -7.16
N ASP A 44 -9.43 10.59 -6.64
CA ASP A 44 -10.34 9.65 -6.00
C ASP A 44 -10.85 8.58 -6.99
N ILE A 45 -11.19 8.96 -8.23
CA ILE A 45 -11.54 8.02 -9.31
C ILE A 45 -10.37 7.07 -9.58
N PHE A 46 -9.15 7.59 -9.74
CA PHE A 46 -7.97 6.76 -9.99
C PHE A 46 -7.74 5.74 -8.86
N LEU A 47 -7.79 6.19 -7.60
CA LEU A 47 -7.64 5.30 -6.44
C LEU A 47 -8.76 4.27 -6.35
N ASN A 48 -10.01 4.65 -6.62
CA ASN A 48 -11.14 3.74 -6.60
C ASN A 48 -11.01 2.66 -7.68
N LEU A 49 -10.59 3.02 -8.90
CA LEU A 49 -10.32 2.06 -9.97
C LEU A 49 -9.18 1.11 -9.59
N LEU A 50 -8.08 1.64 -9.04
CA LEU A 50 -6.96 0.83 -8.56
C LEU A 50 -7.42 -0.18 -7.49
N PHE A 51 -8.20 0.26 -6.50
CA PHE A 51 -8.70 -0.65 -5.46
C PHE A 51 -9.71 -1.67 -5.97
N THR A 52 -10.52 -1.32 -6.97
CA THR A 52 -11.49 -2.23 -7.61
C THR A 52 -10.77 -3.37 -8.35
N VAL A 53 -9.62 -3.08 -8.95
CA VAL A 53 -8.82 -4.08 -9.68
C VAL A 53 -7.95 -4.92 -8.74
N ILE A 54 -7.39 -4.34 -7.68
CA ILE A 54 -6.46 -5.04 -6.77
C ILE A 54 -7.11 -6.26 -6.11
N VAL A 55 -8.33 -6.13 -5.61
CA VAL A 55 -8.98 -7.21 -4.82
C VAL A 55 -9.16 -8.49 -5.66
N PRO A 56 -9.82 -8.46 -6.84
CA PRO A 56 -9.92 -9.65 -7.70
C PRO A 56 -8.57 -10.15 -8.19
N LEU A 57 -7.66 -9.23 -8.55
CA LEU A 57 -6.33 -9.58 -9.04
C LEU A 57 -5.56 -10.41 -8.01
N VAL A 58 -5.55 -9.99 -6.75
CA VAL A 58 -4.86 -10.72 -5.67
C VAL A 58 -5.51 -12.08 -5.44
N PHE A 59 -6.86 -12.14 -5.38
CA PHE A 59 -7.59 -13.40 -5.21
C PHE A 59 -7.23 -14.42 -6.29
N PHE A 60 -7.45 -14.08 -7.56
CA PHE A 60 -7.18 -15.00 -8.66
C PHE A 60 -5.68 -15.32 -8.82
N SER A 61 -4.80 -14.36 -8.57
CA SER A 61 -3.35 -14.57 -8.67
C SER A 61 -2.85 -15.57 -7.61
N ILE A 62 -3.29 -15.43 -6.36
CA ILE A 62 -2.89 -16.33 -5.28
C ILE A 62 -3.53 -17.69 -5.47
N SER A 63 -4.84 -17.77 -5.70
CA SER A 63 -5.52 -19.06 -5.92
C SER A 63 -4.92 -19.83 -7.09
N SER A 64 -4.60 -19.15 -8.21
CA SER A 64 -3.94 -19.79 -9.36
C SER A 64 -2.53 -20.27 -9.01
N THR A 65 -1.76 -19.46 -8.27
CA THR A 65 -0.41 -19.83 -7.83
C THR A 65 -0.44 -21.05 -6.93
N VAL A 66 -1.34 -21.07 -5.93
CA VAL A 66 -1.49 -22.18 -4.99
C VAL A 66 -1.99 -23.43 -5.72
N ALA A 67 -2.98 -23.32 -6.60
CA ALA A 67 -3.52 -24.43 -7.38
C ALA A 67 -2.49 -25.05 -8.34
N SER A 68 -1.57 -24.25 -8.88
CA SER A 68 -0.48 -24.73 -9.74
C SER A 68 0.62 -25.50 -8.96
N MET A 69 0.59 -25.45 -7.63
CA MET A 69 1.65 -25.97 -6.79
C MET A 69 1.42 -27.44 -6.44
N THR A 70 2.27 -28.33 -6.95
CA THR A 70 2.17 -29.78 -6.71
C THR A 70 2.63 -30.22 -5.33
N ASN A 71 3.39 -29.37 -4.60
CA ASN A 71 3.97 -29.72 -3.31
C ASN A 71 3.66 -28.66 -2.25
N LEU A 72 2.71 -28.99 -1.37
CA LEU A 72 2.31 -28.14 -0.24
C LEU A 72 3.42 -27.91 0.79
N LYS A 73 4.38 -28.85 0.95
CA LYS A 73 5.54 -28.63 1.84
C LYS A 73 6.44 -27.52 1.31
N ARG A 74 6.58 -27.40 -0.01
CA ARG A 74 7.34 -26.31 -0.65
C ARG A 74 6.66 -24.97 -0.40
N LEU A 75 5.32 -24.92 -0.52
CA LEU A 75 4.53 -23.72 -0.21
C LEU A 75 4.76 -23.27 1.24
N GLY A 76 4.60 -24.18 2.21
CA GLY A 76 4.83 -23.87 3.63
C GLY A 76 6.24 -23.36 3.93
N LYS A 77 7.28 -23.92 3.28
CA LYS A 77 8.65 -23.43 3.39
C LYS A 77 8.82 -22.01 2.84
N ILE A 78 8.19 -21.70 1.71
CA ILE A 78 8.21 -20.36 1.12
C ILE A 78 7.55 -19.37 2.06
N LEU A 79 6.35 -19.68 2.57
CA LEU A 79 5.65 -18.81 3.53
C LEU A 79 6.48 -18.57 4.80
N SER A 80 7.05 -19.64 5.38
CA SER A 80 7.84 -19.53 6.60
C SER A 80 9.10 -18.68 6.41
N VAL A 81 9.82 -18.88 5.30
CA VAL A 81 11.00 -18.05 4.95
C VAL A 81 10.58 -16.61 4.70
N MET A 82 9.46 -16.38 4.02
CA MET A 82 8.95 -15.02 3.76
C MET A 82 8.57 -14.29 5.05
N ILE A 83 7.87 -14.97 5.98
CA ILE A 83 7.57 -14.44 7.31
C ILE A 83 8.87 -14.05 8.03
N LEU A 84 9.88 -14.91 8.02
CA LEU A 84 11.13 -14.65 8.71
C LEU A 84 11.83 -13.42 8.12
N ILE A 85 11.91 -13.32 6.79
CA ILE A 85 12.49 -12.18 6.09
C ILE A 85 11.75 -10.89 6.48
N PHE A 86 10.42 -10.88 6.40
CA PHE A 86 9.62 -9.69 6.74
C PHE A 86 9.75 -9.26 8.20
N PHE A 87 9.81 -10.20 9.14
CA PHE A 87 10.06 -9.87 10.55
C PHE A 87 11.43 -9.24 10.73
N VAL A 88 12.48 -9.85 10.16
CA VAL A 88 13.86 -9.33 10.29
C VAL A 88 13.99 -7.97 9.63
N THR A 89 13.55 -7.81 8.38
CA THR A 89 13.60 -6.52 7.68
C THR A 89 12.70 -5.48 8.34
N GLY A 90 11.56 -5.89 8.90
CA GLY A 90 10.64 -5.00 9.61
C GLY A 90 11.24 -4.45 10.90
N ILE A 91 11.91 -5.29 11.69
CA ILE A 91 12.64 -4.86 12.89
C ILE A 91 13.77 -3.89 12.52
N ILE A 92 14.55 -4.21 11.48
CA ILE A 92 15.62 -3.33 11.00
C ILE A 92 15.05 -1.98 10.53
N ALA A 93 14.01 -1.99 9.70
CA ALA A 93 13.36 -0.78 9.21
C ALA A 93 12.76 0.05 10.35
N SER A 94 12.13 -0.59 11.34
CA SER A 94 11.58 0.07 12.52
C SER A 94 12.68 0.72 13.36
N ALA A 95 13.79 0.02 13.60
CA ALA A 95 14.93 0.58 14.32
C ALA A 95 15.54 1.79 13.60
N VAL A 96 15.73 1.69 12.28
CA VAL A 96 16.24 2.80 11.45
C VAL A 96 15.26 3.99 11.49
N MET A 97 13.96 3.75 11.40
CA MET A 97 12.95 4.80 11.46
C MET A 97 12.93 5.49 12.83
N ILE A 98 12.97 4.73 13.92
CA ILE A 98 13.02 5.29 15.29
C ILE A 98 14.27 6.16 15.45
N ALA A 99 15.43 5.67 15.01
CA ALA A 99 16.67 6.45 15.03
C ALA A 99 16.52 7.75 14.22
N ALA A 100 16.01 7.68 12.99
CA ALA A 100 15.81 8.84 12.13
C ALA A 100 14.88 9.89 12.74
N VAL A 101 13.76 9.47 13.36
CA VAL A 101 12.80 10.37 14.02
C VAL A 101 13.40 11.04 15.26
N ILE A 102 14.27 10.34 16.00
CA ILE A 102 14.97 10.94 17.15
C ILE A 102 15.95 12.04 16.69
N PHE A 103 16.68 11.81 15.59
CA PHE A 103 17.63 12.80 15.06
C PHE A 103 16.96 13.98 14.36
N TYR A 104 15.86 13.73 13.66
CA TYR A 104 15.09 14.76 12.96
C TYR A 104 13.60 14.51 13.15
N PRO A 105 12.95 15.15 14.14
CA PRO A 105 11.52 14.98 14.39
C PRO A 105 10.71 15.78 13.37
N PRO A 106 10.09 15.14 12.36
CA PRO A 106 9.41 15.87 11.28
C PRO A 106 8.07 16.47 11.71
N ALA A 107 7.55 16.07 12.88
CA ALA A 107 6.25 16.47 13.40
C ALA A 107 6.33 17.57 14.47
N SER A 108 7.54 18.05 14.82
CA SER A 108 7.69 19.14 15.79
C SER A 108 7.05 20.42 15.26
N GLY A 109 5.93 20.84 15.87
CA GLY A 109 5.20 22.07 15.52
C GLY A 109 4.03 21.90 14.56
N VAL A 110 3.72 20.67 14.10
CA VAL A 110 2.56 20.41 13.25
C VAL A 110 1.33 20.09 14.10
N HIS A 111 0.49 21.09 14.35
CA HIS A 111 -0.83 20.90 14.95
C HIS A 111 -1.85 20.57 13.87
N ILE A 112 -1.93 19.31 13.47
CA ILE A 112 -3.11 18.82 12.74
C ILE A 112 -4.22 18.65 13.79
N PRO A 113 -5.33 19.41 13.72
CA PRO A 113 -6.49 19.13 14.55
C PRO A 113 -7.04 17.76 14.12
N LEU A 114 -6.53 16.72 14.75
CA LEU A 114 -7.12 15.40 14.71
C LEU A 114 -8.52 15.57 15.29
N PRO A 115 -9.59 15.20 14.58
CA PRO A 115 -10.93 15.20 15.17
C PRO A 115 -10.85 14.43 16.48
N ALA A 116 -11.40 15.01 17.55
CA ALA A 116 -11.41 14.43 18.89
C ALA A 116 -11.71 12.93 18.75
N THR A 117 -10.72 12.12 19.11
CA THR A 117 -10.69 10.68 18.93
C THR A 117 -12.04 10.11 19.35
N THR A 118 -12.87 9.77 18.37
CA THR A 118 -14.02 8.89 18.58
C THR A 118 -13.41 7.60 19.05
N ASP A 119 -13.50 7.36 20.36
CA ASP A 119 -12.99 6.21 21.08
C ASP A 119 -11.76 5.55 20.43
N LEU A 120 -10.57 5.83 20.97
CA LEU A 120 -9.58 4.76 21.11
C LEU A 120 -10.19 3.72 22.05
N GLN A 121 -11.24 3.02 21.61
CA GLN A 121 -11.64 1.75 22.16
C GLN A 121 -10.34 0.98 22.22
N GLN A 122 -9.96 0.60 23.44
CA GLN A 122 -8.88 -0.32 23.71
C GLN A 122 -9.22 -1.60 22.93
N ILE A 123 -8.88 -1.63 21.64
CA ILE A 123 -8.95 -2.84 20.85
C ILE A 123 -7.95 -3.74 21.56
N LYS A 124 -8.46 -4.72 22.30
CA LYS A 124 -7.61 -5.68 22.99
C LYS A 124 -6.70 -6.27 21.91
N ALA A 125 -5.41 -6.40 22.20
CA ALA A 125 -4.44 -6.93 21.24
C ALA A 125 -4.93 -8.27 20.63
N GLY A 126 -5.66 -9.07 21.42
CA GLY A 126 -6.33 -10.28 20.94
C GLY A 126 -7.36 -10.05 19.83
N ASP A 127 -8.24 -9.06 19.96
CA ASP A 127 -9.26 -8.74 18.93
C ASP A 127 -8.60 -8.25 17.64
N GLN A 128 -7.48 -7.52 17.74
CA GLN A 128 -6.71 -7.08 16.57
C GLN A 128 -6.02 -8.24 15.87
N MET A 129 -5.48 -9.21 16.62
CA MET A 129 -4.92 -10.43 16.05
C MET A 129 -5.99 -11.25 15.32
N VAL A 130 -7.17 -11.41 15.91
CA VAL A 130 -8.27 -12.15 15.28
C VAL A 130 -8.69 -11.47 13.97
N ARG A 131 -8.86 -10.13 13.98
CA ARG A 131 -9.19 -9.35 12.78
C ARG A 131 -8.09 -9.34 11.71
N ALA A 132 -6.83 -9.58 12.10
CA ALA A 132 -5.74 -9.69 11.15
C ALA A 132 -5.86 -10.94 10.29
N PHE A 133 -6.31 -12.07 10.88
CA PHE A 133 -6.38 -13.36 10.18
C PHE A 133 -7.79 -13.73 9.72
N THR A 134 -8.84 -13.13 10.29
CA THR A 134 -10.24 -13.48 10.02
C THR A 134 -11.09 -12.24 9.82
N VAL A 135 -12.24 -12.44 9.16
CA VAL A 135 -13.27 -11.40 9.02
C VAL A 135 -14.58 -11.90 9.64
N PRO A 136 -15.44 -11.00 10.15
CA PRO A 136 -16.71 -11.38 10.77
C PRO A 136 -17.70 -11.98 9.76
N ASP A 137 -17.71 -11.51 8.50
CA ASP A 137 -18.63 -11.97 7.46
C ASP A 137 -17.90 -12.24 6.14
N PHE A 138 -18.34 -13.25 5.39
CA PHE A 138 -17.72 -13.67 4.14
C PHE A 138 -17.56 -12.56 3.08
N PRO A 139 -18.53 -11.67 2.83
CA PRO A 139 -18.36 -10.58 1.85
C PRO A 139 -17.23 -9.61 2.21
N ASN A 140 -16.90 -9.49 3.51
CA ASN A 140 -15.83 -8.62 3.97
C ASN A 140 -14.42 -9.14 3.62
N ILE A 141 -14.28 -10.41 3.24
CA ILE A 141 -13.03 -10.96 2.71
C ILE A 141 -12.64 -10.22 1.42
N LEU A 142 -13.61 -9.93 0.55
CA LEU A 142 -13.41 -9.25 -0.73
C LEU A 142 -13.28 -7.72 -0.58
N SER A 143 -12.81 -7.25 0.56
CA SER A 143 -12.58 -5.82 0.82
C SER A 143 -11.08 -5.52 0.86
N LYS A 144 -10.70 -4.36 0.30
CA LYS A 144 -9.32 -3.84 0.38
C LYS A 144 -8.83 -3.63 1.83
N ASN A 145 -9.75 -3.58 2.80
CA ASN A 145 -9.41 -3.41 4.21
C ASN A 145 -8.97 -4.74 4.87
N HIS A 146 -9.25 -5.89 4.26
CA HIS A 146 -8.94 -7.22 4.79
C HIS A 146 -8.08 -8.02 3.81
N MET A 147 -7.00 -7.40 3.31
CA MET A 147 -6.10 -8.06 2.36
C MET A 147 -5.44 -9.31 2.93
N LEU A 148 -5.03 -9.32 4.20
CA LEU A 148 -4.37 -10.48 4.80
C LEU A 148 -5.34 -11.69 4.91
N PRO A 149 -6.56 -11.53 5.44
CA PRO A 149 -7.57 -12.61 5.37
C PRO A 149 -7.88 -13.08 3.95
N LEU A 150 -7.94 -12.17 2.97
CA LEU A 150 -8.14 -12.53 1.56
C LEU A 150 -7.03 -13.43 1.03
N ILE A 151 -5.77 -13.08 1.28
CA ILE A 151 -4.59 -13.86 0.86
C ILE A 151 -4.62 -15.25 1.48
N ILE A 152 -5.01 -15.37 2.75
CA ILE A 152 -5.09 -16.66 3.46
C ILE A 152 -6.24 -17.53 2.93
N PHE A 153 -7.35 -16.90 2.55
CA PHE A 153 -8.53 -17.59 2.02
C PHE A 153 -8.35 -18.05 0.56
N SER A 154 -7.61 -17.28 -0.25
CA SER A 154 -7.39 -17.51 -1.69
C SER A 154 -6.48 -18.71 -1.96
#